data_AF-A0A6A8ASF1-F1
#
_entry.id   AF-A0A6A8ASF1-F1
#
_cell.length_a   1.000
_cell.length_b   1.000
_cell.length_c   1.000
_cell.angle_alpha   90.00
_cell.angle_beta   90.00
_cell.angle_gamma   90.00
#
_symmetry.space_group_name_H-M   'P 1'
#
loop_
_entity.id
_entity.type
_entity.pdbx_description
1 polymer ?
#
loop_
_entity_poly.entity_id
_entity_poly.type
_entity_poly.pdbx_seq_one_letter_code
_entity_poly.pdbx_strand_id
1 'polypeptide(L)' 'KEMRQTFQGKKFLVAVAGGITPETAPEALANGADIIIVGRYITQSKDVERATREFLKSTREMTEDIDLFRVHVE' A
#
# COMPACT_ATOMS: atom_id res chain seq x y z
N LYS A 1 7.02 12.90 -8.72
CA LYS A 1 8.15 12.80 -9.69
C LYS A 1 9.31 13.73 -9.31
N GLU A 2 9.05 15.01 -9.04
CA GLU A 2 10.06 15.99 -8.60
C GLU A 2 10.90 15.52 -7.39
N MET A 3 10.26 15.00 -6.33
CA MET A 3 10.99 14.56 -5.13
C MET A 3 12.06 13.48 -5.42
N ARG A 4 11.78 12.51 -6.31
CA ARG A 4 12.76 11.47 -6.69
C ARG A 4 13.92 12.03 -7.53
N GLN A 5 13.70 13.10 -8.28
CA GLN A 5 14.75 13.80 -9.00
C GLN A 5 15.62 14.61 -8.05
N THR A 6 15.01 15.33 -7.11
CA THR A 6 15.74 16.14 -6.11
C THR A 6 16.67 15.29 -5.24
N PHE A 7 16.27 14.08 -4.87
CA PHE A 7 17.05 13.17 -4.04
C PHE A 7 17.70 12.02 -4.84
N GLN A 8 18.17 12.31 -6.06
CA GLN A 8 18.82 11.32 -6.93
C GLN A 8 19.98 10.61 -6.19
N GLY A 9 20.01 9.27 -6.28
CA GLY A 9 21.01 8.43 -5.61
C GLY A 9 20.71 8.10 -4.15
N LYS A 10 19.63 8.62 -3.56
CA LYS A 10 19.16 8.23 -2.22
C LYS A 10 18.06 7.18 -2.33
N LYS A 11 18.12 6.15 -1.48
CA LYS A 11 17.06 5.15 -1.34
C LYS A 11 16.07 5.61 -0.27
N PHE A 12 14.83 5.84 -0.67
CA PHE A 12 13.71 6.13 0.22
C PHE A 12 12.43 5.58 -0.38
N LEU A 13 11.46 5.29 0.49
CA LEU A 13 10.13 4.85 0.12
C LEU A 13 9.15 6.03 0.15
N VAL A 14 8.22 6.05 -0.78
CA VAL A 14 7.14 7.04 -0.87
C VAL A 14 5.85 6.36 -0.42
N ALA A 15 5.24 6.90 0.63
CA ALA A 15 3.95 6.44 1.12
C ALA A 15 2.83 7.40 0.72
N VAL A 16 1.66 6.86 0.36
CA VAL A 16 0.43 7.64 0.13
C VAL A 16 -0.62 7.25 1.17
N ALA A 17 -1.26 8.25 1.76
CA ALA A 17 -2.28 8.10 2.78
C ALA A 17 -3.45 9.06 2.52
N GLY A 18 -4.61 8.76 3.12
CA GLY A 18 -5.80 9.62 3.10
C GLY A 18 -6.83 9.16 2.08
N GLY A 19 -7.96 8.64 2.58
CA GLY A 19 -9.10 8.27 1.73
C GLY A 19 -8.88 7.10 0.78
N ILE A 20 -7.80 6.31 0.95
CA ILE A 20 -7.50 5.17 0.10
C ILE A 20 -8.59 4.08 0.19
N THR A 21 -9.05 3.64 -0.97
CA THR A 21 -10.01 2.57 -1.20
C THR A 21 -9.45 1.56 -2.21
N PRO A 22 -10.01 0.34 -2.35
CA PRO A 22 -9.54 -0.64 -3.33
C PRO A 22 -9.54 -0.13 -4.78
N GLU A 23 -10.43 0.81 -5.11
CA GLU A 23 -10.52 1.42 -6.45
C GLU A 23 -9.40 2.43 -6.71
N THR A 24 -8.93 3.12 -5.67
CA THR A 24 -7.91 4.20 -5.77
C THR A 24 -6.50 3.72 -5.48
N ALA A 25 -6.34 2.60 -4.77
CA ALA A 25 -5.05 2.01 -4.44
C ALA A 25 -4.18 1.69 -5.69
N PRO A 26 -4.71 1.08 -6.78
CA PRO A 26 -3.92 0.82 -7.99
C PRO A 26 -3.35 2.09 -8.62
N GLU A 27 -4.12 3.19 -8.62
CA GLU A 27 -3.69 4.48 -9.15
C GLU A 27 -2.55 5.08 -8.31
N ALA A 28 -2.65 5.03 -6.98
CA ALA A 28 -1.61 5.52 -6.09
C ALA A 28 -0.27 4.78 -6.33
N LEU A 29 -0.33 3.46 -6.46
CA LEU A 29 0.83 2.61 -6.75
C LEU A 29 1.42 2.91 -8.14
N ALA A 30 0.57 3.00 -9.17
CA ALA A 30 0.99 3.34 -10.53
C ALA A 30 1.66 4.72 -10.63
N ASN A 31 1.29 5.66 -9.76
CA ASN A 31 1.88 6.99 -9.68
C ASN A 31 3.21 7.04 -8.90
N GLY A 32 3.71 5.90 -8.43
CA GLY A 32 5.04 5.75 -7.83
C GLY A 32 5.07 5.77 -6.30
N ALA A 33 3.92 5.50 -5.67
CA ALA A 33 3.89 5.12 -4.26
C ALA A 33 4.48 3.71 -4.10
N ASP A 34 5.37 3.57 -3.13
CA ASP A 34 5.90 2.26 -2.72
C ASP A 34 5.02 1.65 -1.60
N ILE A 35 4.32 2.50 -0.83
CA ILE A 35 3.47 2.10 0.30
C ILE A 35 2.12 2.82 0.19
N ILE A 36 1.03 2.09 0.45
CA ILE A 36 -0.30 2.66 0.68
C ILE A 36 -0.70 2.49 2.14
N ILE A 37 -1.28 3.53 2.73
CA ILE A 37 -1.73 3.55 4.13
C ILE A 37 -3.25 3.65 4.16
N VAL A 38 -3.91 2.61 4.66
CA VAL A 38 -5.36 2.49 4.70
C VAL A 38 -5.84 2.51 6.15
N GLY A 39 -6.66 3.50 6.48
CA GLY A 39 -7.23 3.66 7.82
C GLY A 39 -8.69 3.25 7.90
N ARG A 40 -9.60 4.23 7.76
CA ARG A 40 -11.05 4.06 8.00
C ARG A 40 -11.70 2.98 7.15
N TYR A 41 -11.27 2.80 5.89
CA TYR A 41 -11.84 1.77 5.02
C TYR A 41 -11.73 0.36 5.64
N ILE A 42 -10.61 0.06 6.31
CA ILE A 42 -10.42 -1.21 7.03
C ILE A 42 -11.03 -1.11 8.43
N THR A 43 -10.56 -0.16 9.24
CA THR A 43 -10.86 -0.10 10.69
C THR A 43 -12.32 0.15 11.03
N GLN A 44 -13.10 0.75 10.12
CA GLN A 44 -14.54 0.98 10.29
C GLN A 44 -15.41 0.03 9.45
N SER A 45 -14.81 -0.95 8.76
CA SER A 45 -15.57 -1.96 8.04
C SER A 45 -16.27 -2.91 9.02
N LYS A 46 -17.49 -3.32 8.68
CA LYS A 46 -18.19 -4.41 9.37
C LYS A 46 -17.39 -5.72 9.30
N ASP A 47 -16.66 -5.91 8.21
CA ASP A 47 -15.80 -7.07 7.95
C ASP A 47 -14.40 -6.56 7.63
N VAL A 48 -13.56 -6.51 8.66
CA VAL A 48 -12.19 -5.98 8.58
C VAL A 48 -11.28 -6.88 7.74
N GLU A 49 -11.51 -8.20 7.79
CA GLU A 49 -10.71 -9.17 7.03
C GLU A 49 -11.00 -9.05 5.54
N ARG A 50 -12.27 -9.01 5.15
CA ARG A 50 -12.65 -8.82 3.76
C ARG A 50 -12.13 -7.48 3.23
N ALA A 51 -12.33 -6.40 3.97
CA ALA A 51 -11.86 -5.07 3.59
C ALA A 51 -10.33 -5.03 3.41
N THR A 52 -9.58 -5.75 4.25
CA THR A 52 -8.12 -5.87 4.10
C THR A 52 -7.77 -6.69 2.86
N ARG A 53 -8.44 -7.82 2.62
CA ARG A 53 -8.19 -8.69 1.45
C ARG A 53 -8.49 -8.04 0.11
N GLU A 54 -9.39 -7.06 0.07
CA GLU A 54 -9.67 -6.30 -1.15
C GLU A 54 -8.43 -5.54 -1.66
N PHE A 55 -7.57 -5.04 -0.77
CA PHE A 55 -6.32 -4.36 -1.14
C PHE A 55 -5.22 -5.30 -1.63
N LEU A 56 -5.27 -6.59 -1.27
CA LEU A 56 -4.30 -7.57 -1.79
C LEU A 56 -4.46 -7.80 -3.30
N LYS A 57 -5.54 -7.30 -3.90
CA LYS A 57 -5.81 -7.37 -5.33
C LYS A 57 -5.44 -6.08 -6.07
N SER A 58 -4.80 -5.11 -5.40
CA SER A 58 -4.49 -3.81 -5.99
C SER A 58 -3.44 -3.88 -7.10
N THR A 59 -2.56 -4.88 -7.09
CA THR A 59 -1.67 -5.19 -8.22
C THR A 59 -1.58 -6.70 -8.44
N ARG A 60 -0.99 -7.11 -9.57
CA ARG A 60 -0.77 -8.54 -9.86
C ARG A 60 0.20 -9.16 -8.84
N GLU A 61 1.27 -8.44 -8.52
CA GLU A 61 2.30 -8.86 -7.57
C GLU A 61 1.73 -9.04 -6.16
N MET A 62 0.78 -8.19 -5.75
CA MET A 62 0.12 -8.32 -4.44
C MET A 62 -0.82 -9.53 -4.34
N THR A 63 -1.22 -10.11 -5.47
CA THR A 63 -2.06 -11.32 -5.53
C THR A 63 -1.21 -12.60 -5.44
N GLU A 64 0.11 -12.50 -5.65
CA GLU A 64 1.05 -13.60 -5.48
C GLU A 64 1.42 -13.79 -3.99
N ASP A 65 2.43 -14.60 -3.70
CA ASP A 65 2.82 -14.92 -2.33
C ASP A 65 3.25 -13.64 -1.59
N ILE A 66 2.60 -13.38 -0.46
CA ILE A 66 2.74 -12.12 0.27
C ILE A 66 3.97 -12.25 1.15
N ASP A 67 5.03 -11.50 0.83
CA ASP A 67 6.17 -11.32 1.73
C ASP A 67 5.75 -10.43 2.90
N LEU A 68 5.07 -11.06 3.87
CA LEU A 68 4.92 -10.50 5.20
C LEU A 68 6.31 -10.48 5.80
N PHE A 69 6.96 -9.31 5.84
CA PHE A 69 8.10 -9.01 6.72
C PHE A 69 7.67 -9.18 8.19
N ARG A 70 7.35 -10.41 8.59
CA ARG A 70 7.04 -10.83 9.94
C ARG A 70 8.37 -10.87 10.68
N VAL A 71 8.63 -9.83 11.46
CA VAL A 71 9.65 -9.90 12.49
C VAL A 71 9.09 -10.85 13.56
N HIS A 72 9.51 -12.12 13.52
CA HIS A 72 9.34 -13.00 14.66
C HIS A 72 10.28 -12.51 15.76
N VAL A 73 9.73 -12.09 16.88
CA VAL A 73 10.48 -11.87 18.11
C VAL A 73 10.11 -13.04 19.01
N GLU A 74 11.08 -13.92 19.28
CA GLU A 74 10.97 -14.98 20.31
C GLU A 74 11.00 -14.38 21.73
#